data_AF-X1KJ18-F1
#
_entry.id   AF-X1KJ18-F1
#
_cell.length_a   1.000
_cell.length_b   1.000
_cell.length_c   1.000
_cell.angle_alpha   90.00
_cell.angle_beta   90.00
_cell.angle_gamma   90.00
#
_symmetry.space_group_name_H-M   'P 1'
#
loop_
_entity.id
_entity.type
_entity.pdbx_description
1 polymer ?
#
loop_
_entity_poly.entity_id
_entity_poly.type
_entity_poly.pdbx_seq_one_letter_code
_entity_poly.pdbx_strand_id
1 'polypeptide(L)'
;AKNVSAFYGGMAVTRSNEINQRIRQELATFPLIARTHLAKRTIYGLATDLSTWPPMFRSLTFWMLRLGYLKDVEFLNKRVRVEDNPVLRREMPAGYRQRMSPVQARLIQQHLPEIDVDQQIRIETAALYHRGLSDIPDIVLPPLQLDGSHAYLVFPIQVPDRHALVRYLMTVGRDCTIQHLKNCADLECFAPYARPCPNARLTASTTLVLPTYPRYTRQEAGKMIAAIRSFF
;
A
#
# COMPACT_ATOMS: atom_id res chain seq x y z
N ALA A 1 1.29 1.52 -1.24
CA ALA A 1 1.37 2.52 -2.33
C ALA A 1 2.71 3.28 -2.23
N LYS A 2 3.18 3.88 -3.33
CA LYS A 2 4.34 4.78 -3.38
C LYS A 2 3.96 6.01 -4.20
N ASN A 3 4.52 7.18 -3.90
CA ASN A 3 4.30 8.40 -4.70
C ASN A 3 4.96 8.27 -6.08
N VAL A 4 6.10 7.59 -6.15
CA VAL A 4 6.81 7.35 -7.41
C VAL A 4 7.19 5.87 -7.50
N SER A 5 7.01 5.30 -8.69
CA SER A 5 7.41 3.93 -9.00
C SER A 5 8.44 3.91 -10.13
N ALA A 6 9.39 2.99 -10.05
CA ALA A 6 10.46 2.83 -11.04
C ALA A 6 10.81 1.36 -11.31
N PHE A 7 9.85 0.43 -11.11
CA PHE A 7 10.11 -1.02 -11.17
C PHE A 7 11.31 -1.43 -10.31
N TYR A 8 11.16 -1.30 -8.98
CA TYR A 8 12.24 -1.33 -7.98
C TYR A 8 13.11 -0.06 -7.97
N GLY A 9 13.69 0.24 -6.82
CA GLY A 9 14.42 1.49 -6.59
C GLY A 9 13.71 2.44 -5.62
N GLY A 10 14.33 3.60 -5.46
CA GLY A 10 13.94 4.65 -4.52
C GLY A 10 14.99 5.76 -4.52
N MET A 11 14.70 6.81 -3.78
CA MET A 11 15.61 7.95 -3.60
C MET A 11 15.80 8.18 -2.10
N ALA A 12 17.05 8.30 -1.68
CA ALA A 12 17.39 8.74 -0.33
C ALA A 12 17.73 10.22 -0.38
N VAL A 13 17.08 11.02 0.46
CA VAL A 13 17.33 12.47 0.60
C VAL A 13 17.77 12.72 2.04
N THR A 14 18.84 13.50 2.20
CA THR A 14 19.39 13.86 3.52
C THR A 14 19.96 15.27 3.47
N ARG A 15 19.90 15.99 4.59
CA ARG A 15 20.55 17.30 4.77
C ARG A 15 22.03 17.18 5.17
N SER A 16 22.46 16.00 5.62
CA SER A 16 23.86 15.78 6.03
C SER A 16 24.72 15.38 4.83
N ASN A 17 25.72 16.20 4.54
CA ASN A 17 26.73 15.92 3.50
C ASN A 17 27.51 14.64 3.78
N GLU A 18 27.84 14.39 5.05
CA GLU A 18 28.55 13.18 5.46
C GLU A 18 27.72 11.91 5.16
N ILE A 19 26.45 11.90 5.57
CA ILE A 19 25.54 10.78 5.28
C ILE A 19 25.39 10.60 3.76
N ASN A 20 25.26 11.70 3.01
CA ASN A 20 25.15 11.66 1.55
C ASN A 20 26.38 10.99 0.91
N GLN A 21 27.58 11.40 1.31
CA GLN A 21 28.84 10.85 0.81
C GLN A 21 28.97 9.36 1.12
N ARG A 22 28.69 8.95 2.36
CA ARG A 22 28.72 7.52 2.75
C ARG A 22 27.75 6.68 1.94
N ILE A 23 26.51 7.14 1.76
CA ILE A 23 25.52 6.45 0.92
C ILE A 23 26.02 6.32 -0.53
N ARG A 24 26.60 7.39 -1.10
CA ARG A 24 27.13 7.36 -2.47
C ARG A 24 28.31 6.42 -2.62
N GLN A 25 29.23 6.39 -1.66
CA GLN A 25 30.37 5.49 -1.64
C GLN A 25 29.91 4.03 -1.59
N GLU A 26 29.00 3.70 -0.68
CA GLU A 26 28.43 2.35 -0.58
C GLU A 26 27.72 1.95 -1.87
N LEU A 27 26.83 2.81 -2.41
CA LEU A 27 26.12 2.55 -3.66
C LEU A 27 27.06 2.44 -4.87
N ALA A 28 28.25 3.06 -4.84
CA ALA A 28 29.22 2.93 -5.92
C ALA A 28 29.76 1.50 -6.05
N THR A 29 29.76 0.73 -4.95
CA THR A 29 30.16 -0.68 -4.92
C THR A 29 29.09 -1.61 -5.51
N PHE A 30 27.83 -1.15 -5.62
CA PHE A 30 26.72 -2.00 -6.07
C PHE A 30 26.63 -2.00 -7.61
N PRO A 31 26.42 -3.17 -8.24
CA PRO A 31 26.15 -3.23 -9.67
C PRO A 31 24.83 -2.54 -10.01
N LEU A 32 24.72 -2.05 -11.25
CA LEU A 32 23.43 -1.59 -11.78
C LEU A 32 22.47 -2.78 -11.86
N ILE A 33 21.17 -2.51 -11.65
CA ILE A 33 20.14 -3.52 -11.91
C ILE A 33 20.22 -4.03 -13.35
N ALA A 34 20.09 -5.35 -13.51
CA ALA A 34 20.21 -5.99 -14.81
C ALA A 34 19.06 -5.58 -15.75
N ARG A 35 19.37 -5.28 -17.01
CA ARG A 35 18.37 -4.93 -18.05
C ARG A 35 17.34 -6.05 -18.24
N THR A 36 17.77 -7.31 -18.17
CA THR A 36 16.88 -8.48 -18.25
C THR A 36 15.88 -8.54 -17.10
N HIS A 37 16.30 -8.13 -15.89
CA HIS A 37 15.40 -8.02 -14.76
C HIS A 37 14.34 -6.95 -15.00
N LEU A 38 14.76 -5.76 -15.45
CA LEU A 38 13.84 -4.69 -15.79
C LEU A 38 12.84 -5.10 -16.88
N ALA A 39 13.31 -5.72 -17.97
CA ALA A 39 12.45 -6.19 -19.05
C ALA A 39 11.39 -7.20 -18.55
N LYS A 40 11.78 -8.17 -17.74
CA LYS A 40 10.84 -9.12 -17.10
C LYS A 40 9.79 -8.39 -16.26
N ARG A 41 10.19 -7.36 -15.51
CA ARG A 41 9.27 -6.56 -14.68
C ARG A 41 8.36 -5.68 -15.51
N THR A 42 8.83 -5.11 -16.61
CA THR A 42 7.99 -4.36 -17.56
C THR A 42 6.93 -5.26 -18.17
N ILE A 43 7.30 -6.47 -18.64
CA ILE A 43 6.33 -7.44 -19.18
C ILE A 43 5.29 -7.82 -18.13
N TYR A 44 5.73 -8.11 -16.90
CA TYR A 44 4.82 -8.38 -15.78
C TYR A 44 3.87 -7.20 -15.50
N GLY A 45 4.39 -5.97 -15.54
CA GLY A 45 3.60 -4.75 -15.39
C GLY A 45 2.54 -4.63 -16.47
N LEU A 46 2.90 -4.82 -17.74
CA LEU A 46 1.97 -4.79 -18.87
C LEU A 46 0.88 -5.85 -18.75
N ALA A 47 1.24 -7.07 -18.34
CA ALA A 47 0.27 -8.14 -18.08
C ALA A 47 -0.69 -7.76 -16.94
N THR A 48 -0.17 -7.12 -15.90
CA THR A 48 -0.98 -6.61 -14.77
C THR A 48 -1.92 -5.51 -15.24
N ASP A 49 -1.44 -4.54 -16.03
CA ASP A 49 -2.24 -3.45 -16.58
C ASP A 49 -3.38 -3.98 -17.47
N LEU A 50 -3.09 -4.99 -18.30
CA LEU A 50 -4.13 -5.65 -19.11
C LEU A 50 -5.18 -6.34 -18.22
N SER A 51 -4.75 -7.07 -17.19
CA SER A 51 -5.65 -7.79 -16.27
C SER A 51 -6.50 -6.88 -15.38
N THR A 52 -6.01 -5.66 -15.15
CA THR A 52 -6.67 -4.62 -14.34
C THR A 52 -7.36 -3.56 -15.19
N TRP A 53 -7.34 -3.71 -16.52
CA TRP A 53 -8.02 -2.81 -17.44
C TRP A 53 -9.52 -2.77 -17.10
N PRO A 54 -10.16 -1.60 -16.92
CA PRO A 54 -11.47 -1.52 -16.28
C PRO A 54 -12.57 -2.41 -16.89
N PRO A 55 -12.68 -2.57 -18.23
CA PRO A 55 -13.64 -3.51 -18.82
C PRO A 55 -13.37 -4.97 -18.44
N MET A 56 -12.10 -5.41 -18.48
CA MET A 56 -11.72 -6.77 -18.09
C MET A 56 -11.91 -6.98 -16.59
N PHE A 57 -11.51 -6.00 -15.78
CA PHE A 57 -11.56 -6.09 -14.33
C PHE A 57 -12.99 -6.17 -13.82
N ARG A 58 -13.89 -5.29 -14.30
CA ARG A 58 -15.29 -5.27 -13.87
C ARG A 58 -16.06 -6.53 -14.28
N SER A 59 -15.76 -7.08 -15.44
CA SER A 59 -16.51 -8.22 -15.99
C SER A 59 -15.98 -9.58 -15.51
N LEU A 60 -14.68 -9.69 -15.19
CA LEU A 60 -14.05 -10.96 -14.88
C LEU A 60 -13.23 -10.93 -13.59
N THR A 61 -12.17 -10.12 -13.55
CA THR A 61 -11.17 -10.15 -12.47
C THR A 61 -11.78 -9.89 -11.10
N PHE A 62 -12.66 -8.88 -10.99
CA PHE A 62 -13.33 -8.55 -9.75
C PHE A 62 -14.21 -9.69 -9.25
N TRP A 63 -15.00 -10.33 -10.13
CA TRP A 63 -15.86 -11.44 -9.74
C TRP A 63 -15.06 -12.66 -9.29
N MET A 64 -13.94 -12.96 -9.96
CA MET A 64 -13.03 -14.03 -9.51
C MET A 64 -12.47 -13.73 -8.12
N LEU A 65 -11.98 -12.51 -7.88
CA LEU A 65 -11.44 -12.11 -6.57
C LEU A 65 -12.52 -12.10 -5.48
N ARG A 66 -13.69 -11.55 -5.79
CA ARG A 66 -14.83 -11.47 -4.88
C ARG A 66 -15.31 -12.86 -4.48
N LEU A 67 -15.51 -13.76 -5.45
CA LEU A 67 -15.94 -15.14 -5.17
C LEU A 67 -14.84 -15.92 -4.45
N GLY A 68 -13.57 -15.72 -4.82
CA GLY A 68 -12.43 -16.32 -4.13
C GLY A 68 -12.36 -15.92 -2.67
N TYR A 69 -12.54 -14.63 -2.37
CA TYR A 69 -12.54 -14.12 -0.99
C TYR A 69 -13.76 -14.62 -0.20
N LEU A 70 -14.96 -14.50 -0.75
CA LEU A 70 -16.21 -14.86 -0.04
C LEU A 70 -16.36 -16.38 0.18
N LYS A 71 -15.79 -17.21 -0.69
CA LYS A 71 -15.79 -18.68 -0.55
C LYS A 71 -14.53 -19.22 0.15
N ASP A 72 -13.72 -18.34 0.73
CA ASP A 72 -12.44 -18.63 1.39
C ASP A 72 -11.52 -19.58 0.58
N VAL A 73 -11.39 -19.31 -0.72
CA VAL A 73 -10.52 -20.09 -1.60
C VAL A 73 -9.06 -19.71 -1.30
N GLU A 74 -8.42 -20.48 -0.42
CA GLU A 74 -7.09 -20.18 0.13
C GLU A 74 -6.02 -19.89 -0.94
N PHE A 75 -6.07 -20.58 -2.08
CA PHE A 75 -5.14 -20.36 -3.21
C PHE A 75 -5.24 -18.94 -3.80
N LEU A 76 -6.46 -18.42 -3.96
CA LEU A 76 -6.68 -17.06 -4.47
C LEU A 76 -6.30 -16.03 -3.40
N ASN A 77 -6.66 -16.30 -2.14
CA ASN A 77 -6.35 -15.44 -1.01
C ASN A 77 -4.84 -15.29 -0.79
N LYS A 78 -4.05 -16.37 -0.91
CA LYS A 78 -2.57 -16.34 -0.84
C LYS A 78 -1.91 -15.51 -1.94
N ARG A 79 -2.50 -15.45 -3.15
CA ARG A 79 -1.96 -14.61 -4.24
C ARG A 79 -2.20 -13.11 -4.01
N VAL A 80 -3.20 -12.75 -3.21
CA VAL A 80 -3.52 -11.36 -2.87
C VAL A 80 -2.84 -10.92 -1.57
N ARG A 81 -2.55 -11.87 -0.67
CA ARG A 81 -1.77 -11.62 0.56
C ARG A 81 -0.29 -11.45 0.22
N VAL A 82 0.22 -10.23 0.40
CA VAL A 82 1.60 -9.87 0.05
C VAL A 82 2.60 -10.21 1.18
N GLU A 83 2.13 -10.58 2.38
CA GLU A 83 2.95 -10.69 3.59
C GLU A 83 3.06 -12.10 4.19
N ASP A 84 2.87 -13.14 3.39
CA ASP A 84 2.92 -14.50 3.92
C ASP A 84 4.38 -14.91 4.22
N ASN A 85 4.59 -15.53 5.39
CA ASN A 85 5.87 -16.07 5.86
C ASN A 85 7.05 -15.08 5.91
N PRO A 86 7.01 -14.08 6.81
CA PRO A 86 8.17 -13.21 7.03
C PRO A 86 9.37 -14.01 7.54
N VAL A 87 10.56 -13.68 7.04
CA VAL A 87 11.83 -14.32 7.43
C VAL A 87 12.78 -13.26 7.96
N LEU A 88 13.31 -13.49 9.16
CA LEU A 88 14.36 -12.64 9.73
C LEU A 88 15.63 -12.76 8.88
N ARG A 89 16.12 -11.61 8.38
CA ARG A 89 17.41 -11.50 7.69
C ARG A 89 18.33 -10.62 8.52
N ARG A 90 19.52 -11.13 8.82
CA ARG A 90 20.59 -10.40 9.53
C ARG A 90 21.43 -9.54 8.61
N GLU A 91 21.44 -9.90 7.33
CA GLU A 91 22.20 -9.21 6.29
C GLU A 91 21.28 -8.85 5.13
N MET A 92 21.65 -7.77 4.43
CA MET A 92 20.98 -7.38 3.20
C MET A 92 21.19 -8.47 2.13
N PRO A 93 20.11 -9.07 1.59
CA PRO A 93 20.21 -10.09 0.56
C PRO A 93 20.95 -9.56 -0.69
N ALA A 94 21.76 -10.39 -1.34
CA ALA A 94 22.57 -9.98 -2.49
C ALA A 94 21.73 -9.34 -3.62
N GLY A 95 20.51 -9.84 -3.86
CA GLY A 95 19.61 -9.28 -4.88
C GLY A 95 19.14 -7.84 -4.59
N TYR A 96 19.28 -7.35 -3.36
CA TYR A 96 18.96 -5.96 -2.98
C TYR A 96 20.17 -5.03 -3.10
N ARG A 97 21.39 -5.58 -3.20
CA ARG A 97 22.63 -4.82 -3.40
C ARG A 97 22.80 -4.45 -4.87
N GLN A 98 21.83 -3.68 -5.37
CA GLN A 98 21.80 -3.20 -6.75
C GLN A 98 21.44 -1.71 -6.74
N ARG A 99 22.09 -0.94 -7.61
CA ARG A 99 21.76 0.47 -7.81
C ARG A 99 20.86 0.66 -9.02
N MET A 100 20.04 1.69 -8.94
CA MET A 100 19.09 2.10 -9.97
C MET A 100 19.79 2.42 -11.30
N SER A 101 19.20 1.99 -12.41
CA SER A 101 19.70 2.30 -13.76
C SER A 101 19.31 3.72 -14.21
N PRO A 102 20.04 4.34 -15.15
CA PRO A 102 19.65 5.63 -15.74
C PRO A 102 18.24 5.63 -16.36
N VAL A 103 17.77 4.50 -16.89
CA VAL A 103 16.41 4.36 -17.44
C VAL A 103 15.36 4.55 -16.34
N GLN A 104 15.54 3.89 -15.20
CA GLN A 104 14.65 4.06 -14.06
C GLN A 104 14.69 5.49 -13.51
N ALA A 105 15.88 6.11 -13.46
CA ALA A 105 16.00 7.51 -13.04
C ALA A 105 15.22 8.46 -13.96
N ARG A 106 15.26 8.22 -15.28
CA ARG A 106 14.46 8.99 -16.25
C ARG A 106 12.96 8.82 -16.05
N LEU A 107 12.50 7.60 -15.76
CA LEU A 107 11.08 7.36 -15.43
C LEU A 107 10.66 8.12 -14.18
N ILE A 108 11.49 8.09 -13.11
CA ILE A 108 11.22 8.86 -11.89
C ILE A 108 11.11 10.35 -12.19
N GLN A 109 12.06 10.91 -12.94
CA GLN A 109 12.08 12.33 -13.29
C GLN A 109 10.79 12.79 -14.00
N GLN A 110 10.19 11.93 -14.80
CA GLN A 110 8.91 12.24 -15.48
C GLN A 110 7.73 12.33 -14.50
N HIS A 111 7.77 11.60 -13.38
CA HIS A 111 6.69 11.60 -12.37
C HIS A 111 6.88 12.66 -11.28
N LEU A 112 8.09 13.18 -11.07
CA LEU A 112 8.35 14.18 -10.03
C LEU A 112 7.41 15.40 -10.07
N PRO A 113 7.09 15.98 -11.26
CA PRO A 113 6.19 17.13 -11.33
C PRO A 113 4.75 16.84 -10.88
N GLU A 114 4.31 15.57 -10.91
CA GLU A 114 2.94 15.18 -10.57
C GLU A 114 2.75 14.95 -9.07
N ILE A 115 3.83 14.84 -8.29
CA ILE A 115 3.78 14.44 -6.87
C ILE A 115 2.89 15.37 -6.05
N ASP A 116 3.05 16.68 -6.21
CA ASP A 116 2.30 17.66 -5.41
C ASP A 116 0.81 17.65 -5.76
N VAL A 117 0.49 17.48 -7.05
CA VAL A 117 -0.89 17.35 -7.53
C VAL A 117 -1.52 16.07 -6.99
N ASP A 118 -0.82 14.94 -7.09
CA ASP A 118 -1.27 13.65 -6.59
C ASP A 118 -1.45 13.65 -5.07
N GLN A 119 -0.55 14.33 -4.35
CA GLN A 119 -0.64 14.52 -2.91
C GLN A 119 -1.86 15.35 -2.55
N GLN A 120 -2.15 16.44 -3.28
CA GLN A 120 -3.33 17.26 -3.04
C GLN A 120 -4.63 16.46 -3.23
N ILE A 121 -4.72 15.64 -4.28
CA ILE A 121 -5.88 14.75 -4.50
C ILE A 121 -6.05 13.76 -3.33
N ARG A 122 -4.96 13.22 -2.80
CA ARG A 122 -4.99 12.31 -1.65
C ARG A 122 -5.46 13.01 -0.38
N ILE A 123 -5.01 14.24 -0.12
CA ILE A 123 -5.42 15.06 1.02
C ILE A 123 -6.93 15.38 0.93
N GLU A 124 -7.41 15.78 -0.24
CA GLU A 124 -8.84 16.02 -0.46
C GLU A 124 -9.68 14.77 -0.22
N THR A 125 -9.20 13.61 -0.68
CA THR A 125 -9.86 12.33 -0.45
C THR A 125 -9.87 11.94 1.03
N ALA A 126 -8.77 12.17 1.74
CA ALA A 126 -8.68 11.96 3.18
C ALA A 126 -9.65 12.87 3.95
N ALA A 127 -9.78 14.14 3.54
CA ALA A 127 -10.74 15.07 4.12
C ALA A 127 -12.19 14.63 3.90
N LEU A 128 -12.51 14.05 2.74
CA LEU A 128 -13.83 13.47 2.46
C LEU A 128 -14.12 12.28 3.39
N TYR A 129 -13.18 11.35 3.53
CA TYR A 129 -13.34 10.22 4.46
C TYR A 129 -13.49 10.68 5.90
N HIS A 130 -12.64 11.61 6.34
CA HIS A 130 -12.70 12.11 7.69
C HIS A 130 -14.06 12.75 7.98
N ARG A 131 -14.56 13.62 7.10
CA ARG A 131 -15.87 14.25 7.25
C ARG A 131 -17.03 13.25 7.21
N GLY A 132 -16.96 12.26 6.33
CA GLY A 132 -18.05 11.32 6.10
C GLY A 132 -18.19 10.22 7.15
N LEU A 133 -17.16 10.00 7.96
CA LEU A 133 -17.07 8.90 8.91
C LEU A 133 -16.86 9.34 10.36
N SER A 134 -16.59 10.63 10.63
CA SER A 134 -16.23 11.13 11.97
C SER A 134 -17.35 11.04 13.01
N ASP A 135 -18.59 10.90 12.57
CA ASP A 135 -19.76 10.82 13.44
C ASP A 135 -20.18 9.39 13.77
N ILE A 136 -19.44 8.37 13.30
CA ILE A 136 -19.66 6.97 13.64
C ILE A 136 -18.81 6.61 14.88
N PRO A 137 -19.42 6.32 16.04
CA PRO A 137 -18.69 6.09 17.30
C PRO A 137 -17.70 4.92 17.25
N ASP A 138 -18.02 3.88 16.47
CA ASP A 138 -17.21 2.66 16.36
C ASP A 138 -16.02 2.80 15.40
N ILE A 139 -15.86 3.95 14.71
CA ILE A 139 -14.75 4.18 13.79
C ILE A 139 -13.73 5.12 14.42
N VAL A 140 -12.50 4.64 14.55
CA VAL A 140 -11.35 5.50 14.87
C VAL A 140 -10.71 5.97 13.57
N LEU A 141 -10.64 7.29 13.41
CA LEU A 141 -10.03 7.97 12.27
C LEU A 141 -8.60 8.43 12.58
N PRO A 142 -7.72 8.52 11.57
CA PRO A 142 -6.41 9.10 11.75
C PRO A 142 -6.56 10.62 11.91
N PRO A 143 -5.65 11.30 12.65
CA PRO A 143 -5.63 12.75 12.70
C PRO A 143 -5.62 13.36 11.29
N LEU A 144 -6.49 14.35 11.07
CA LEU A 144 -6.57 15.05 9.80
C LEU A 144 -5.46 16.10 9.69
N GLN A 145 -4.66 16.01 8.63
CA GLN A 145 -3.57 16.92 8.29
C GLN A 145 -3.81 17.44 6.87
N LEU A 146 -3.99 18.75 6.72
CA LEU A 146 -4.31 19.36 5.41
C LEU A 146 -3.16 20.21 4.85
N ASP A 147 -2.12 20.41 5.64
CA ASP A 147 -0.96 21.27 5.34
C ASP A 147 0.10 20.60 4.46
N GLY A 148 -0.14 19.38 4.00
CA GLY A 148 0.83 18.60 3.22
C GLY A 148 1.88 17.88 4.05
N SER A 149 1.82 17.93 5.39
CA SER A 149 2.72 17.15 6.26
C SER A 149 2.49 15.63 6.15
N HIS A 150 1.31 15.22 5.66
CA HIS A 150 0.94 13.82 5.48
C HIS A 150 0.62 13.50 4.00
N ALA A 151 1.26 12.46 3.45
CA ALA A 151 1.14 12.10 2.04
C ALA A 151 -0.14 11.31 1.68
N TYR A 152 -0.84 10.77 2.68
CA TYR A 152 -2.07 9.96 2.51
C TYR A 152 -1.95 8.92 1.38
N LEU A 153 -0.85 8.15 1.37
CA LEU A 153 -0.68 7.03 0.44
C LEU A 153 -1.81 5.99 0.55
N VAL A 154 -2.37 5.91 1.75
CA VAL A 154 -3.59 5.20 2.15
C VAL A 154 -4.28 6.01 3.25
N PHE A 155 -5.56 5.73 3.52
CA PHE A 155 -6.29 6.29 4.66
C PHE A 155 -6.69 5.17 5.64
N PRO A 156 -5.95 4.96 6.74
CA PRO A 156 -6.25 3.89 7.69
C PRO A 156 -7.46 4.25 8.54
N ILE A 157 -8.36 3.29 8.80
CA ILE A 157 -9.41 3.42 9.83
C ILE A 157 -9.34 2.21 10.75
N GLN A 158 -9.71 2.37 12.03
CA GLN A 158 -9.85 1.25 12.96
C GLN A 158 -11.32 1.01 13.28
N VAL A 159 -11.72 -0.25 13.27
CA VAL A 159 -13.08 -0.69 13.58
C VAL A 159 -13.05 -1.98 14.41
N PRO A 160 -14.08 -2.28 15.23
CA PRO A 160 -14.09 -3.45 16.11
C PRO A 160 -13.86 -4.79 15.38
N ASP A 161 -14.61 -5.03 14.29
CA ASP A 161 -14.41 -6.19 13.40
C ASP A 161 -14.19 -5.75 11.96
N ARG A 162 -12.92 -5.49 11.63
CA ARG A 162 -12.52 -5.12 10.25
C ARG A 162 -12.81 -6.23 9.23
N HIS A 163 -12.83 -7.49 9.65
CA HIS A 163 -13.07 -8.61 8.73
C HIS A 163 -14.54 -8.66 8.34
N ALA A 164 -15.46 -8.39 9.27
CA ALA A 164 -16.87 -8.19 8.97
C ALA A 164 -17.10 -7.03 8.01
N LEU A 165 -16.46 -5.88 8.25
CA LEU A 165 -16.57 -4.73 7.35
C LEU A 165 -16.03 -5.04 5.94
N VAL A 166 -14.84 -5.64 5.83
CA VAL A 166 -14.27 -6.03 4.52
C VAL A 166 -15.20 -7.02 3.79
N ARG A 167 -15.73 -8.04 4.50
CA ARG A 167 -16.69 -8.99 3.93
C ARG A 167 -17.94 -8.28 3.41
N TYR A 168 -18.52 -7.38 4.20
CA TYR A 168 -19.68 -6.59 3.78
C TYR A 168 -19.36 -5.71 2.57
N LEU A 169 -18.25 -4.99 2.57
CA LEU A 169 -17.85 -4.15 1.45
C LEU A 169 -17.73 -4.98 0.16
N MET A 170 -17.17 -6.19 0.25
CA MET A 170 -17.11 -7.13 -0.87
C MET A 170 -18.51 -7.55 -1.37
N THR A 171 -19.51 -7.73 -0.50
CA THR A 171 -20.87 -8.06 -0.93
C THR A 171 -21.57 -6.91 -1.65
N VAL A 172 -21.24 -5.65 -1.33
CA VAL A 172 -21.76 -4.46 -2.01
C VAL A 172 -20.85 -3.95 -3.14
N GLY A 173 -19.89 -4.76 -3.58
CA GLY A 173 -19.07 -4.45 -4.76
C GLY A 173 -17.93 -3.45 -4.49
N ARG A 174 -17.45 -3.37 -3.24
CA ARG A 174 -16.40 -2.46 -2.78
C ARG A 174 -15.19 -3.26 -2.32
N ASP A 175 -14.01 -2.84 -2.75
CA ASP A 175 -12.74 -3.44 -2.34
C ASP A 175 -11.98 -2.51 -1.40
N CYS A 176 -11.48 -3.07 -0.30
CA CYS A 176 -10.55 -2.44 0.64
C CYS A 176 -9.64 -3.53 1.23
N THR A 177 -8.47 -3.12 1.73
CA THR A 177 -7.42 -4.08 2.06
C THR A 177 -7.01 -4.02 3.53
N ILE A 178 -6.59 -5.16 4.06
CA ILE A 178 -5.91 -5.30 5.34
C ILE A 178 -4.42 -5.54 5.00
N GLN A 179 -3.69 -4.47 4.75
CA GLN A 179 -2.25 -4.46 4.41
C GLN A 179 -1.65 -3.14 4.90
N HIS A 180 -0.42 -3.03 5.42
CA HIS A 180 0.52 -4.00 5.96
C HIS A 180 0.55 -3.75 7.47
N LEU A 181 -0.25 -4.49 8.25
CA LEU A 181 -0.64 -4.09 9.61
C LEU A 181 -0.50 -5.27 10.59
N LYS A 182 0.71 -5.79 10.75
CA LYS A 182 1.02 -6.88 11.67
C LYS A 182 1.71 -6.37 12.94
N ASN A 183 1.47 -7.03 14.06
CA ASN A 183 2.28 -6.83 15.25
C ASN A 183 3.57 -7.65 15.14
N CYS A 184 4.71 -6.99 14.89
CA CYS A 184 6.00 -7.68 14.75
C CYS A 184 6.37 -8.54 15.97
N ALA A 185 5.90 -8.18 17.17
CA ALA A 185 6.16 -8.96 18.38
C ALA A 185 5.44 -10.32 18.41
N ASP A 186 4.41 -10.50 17.58
CA ASP A 186 3.65 -11.76 17.47
C ASP A 186 4.14 -12.62 16.28
N LEU A 187 5.14 -12.17 15.52
CA LEU A 187 5.69 -12.93 14.40
C LEU A 187 6.75 -13.92 14.88
N GLU A 188 6.60 -15.19 14.51
CA GLU A 188 7.53 -16.28 14.88
C GLU A 188 8.98 -15.97 14.51
N CYS A 189 9.23 -15.39 13.33
CA CYS A 189 10.57 -15.02 12.90
C CYS A 189 11.25 -13.96 13.79
N PHE A 190 10.48 -13.24 14.60
CA PHE A 190 10.96 -12.25 15.57
C PHE A 190 10.72 -12.70 17.02
N ALA A 191 10.43 -13.98 17.29
CA ALA A 191 10.21 -14.49 18.65
C ALA A 191 11.33 -14.11 19.66
N PRO A 192 12.63 -14.09 19.30
CA PRO A 192 13.68 -13.64 20.22
C PRO A 192 13.57 -12.16 20.65
N TYR A 193 12.76 -11.36 19.96
CA TYR A 193 12.54 -9.93 20.20
C TYR A 193 11.12 -9.63 20.70
N ALA A 194 10.35 -10.66 21.04
CA ALA A 194 8.97 -10.51 21.47
C ALA A 194 8.88 -9.63 22.72
N ARG A 195 7.93 -8.71 22.72
CA ARG A 195 7.63 -7.81 23.83
C ARG A 195 6.11 -7.59 23.94
N PRO A 196 5.58 -7.28 25.13
CA PRO A 196 4.18 -6.87 25.25
C PRO A 196 3.93 -5.57 24.48
N CYS A 197 3.29 -5.69 23.31
CA CYS A 197 2.96 -4.57 22.42
C CYS A 197 1.43 -4.44 22.24
N PRO A 198 0.66 -4.11 23.29
CA PRO A 198 -0.81 -4.13 23.24
C PRO A 198 -1.39 -3.19 22.17
N ASN A 199 -0.83 -1.98 22.04
CA ASN A 199 -1.29 -1.02 21.02
C ASN A 199 -1.00 -1.49 19.58
N ALA A 200 0.15 -2.14 19.37
CA ALA A 200 0.49 -2.72 18.07
C ALA A 200 -0.44 -3.89 17.74
N ARG A 201 -0.75 -4.75 18.73
CA ARG A 201 -1.70 -5.86 18.57
C ARG A 201 -3.10 -5.37 18.25
N LEU A 202 -3.59 -4.38 19.00
CA LEU A 202 -4.89 -3.75 18.75
C LEU A 202 -4.96 -3.16 17.34
N THR A 203 -3.98 -2.32 16.97
CA THR A 203 -3.90 -1.73 15.62
C THR A 203 -3.85 -2.82 14.55
N ALA A 204 -3.06 -3.87 14.78
CA ALA A 204 -2.93 -5.00 13.88
C ALA A 204 -4.18 -5.89 13.81
N SER A 205 -5.17 -5.75 14.69
CA SER A 205 -6.44 -6.49 14.64
C SER A 205 -7.64 -5.65 14.18
N THR A 206 -7.60 -4.33 14.33
CA THR A 206 -8.74 -3.44 14.06
C THR A 206 -8.58 -2.56 12.82
N THR A 207 -7.36 -2.35 12.33
CA THR A 207 -7.12 -1.43 11.22
C THR A 207 -7.34 -2.08 9.85
N LEU A 208 -8.01 -1.36 8.95
CA LEU A 208 -8.00 -1.56 7.49
C LEU A 208 -7.63 -0.25 6.79
N VAL A 209 -7.32 -0.29 5.49
CA VAL A 209 -6.96 0.90 4.73
C VAL A 209 -7.94 1.18 3.58
N LEU A 210 -8.37 2.44 3.50
CA LEU A 210 -9.20 2.97 2.43
C LEU A 210 -8.33 3.55 1.30
N PRO A 211 -8.76 3.43 0.04
CA PRO A 211 -8.01 3.90 -1.11
C PRO A 211 -8.03 5.43 -1.24
N THR A 212 -6.87 6.02 -1.53
CA THR A 212 -6.71 7.46 -1.77
C THR A 212 -5.96 7.77 -3.06
N TYR A 213 -5.65 6.75 -3.88
CA TYR A 213 -4.82 6.96 -5.07
C TYR A 213 -5.46 7.95 -6.05
N PRO A 214 -4.69 8.76 -6.80
CA PRO A 214 -5.22 9.90 -7.57
C PRO A 214 -6.35 9.58 -8.55
N ARG A 215 -6.33 8.37 -9.13
CA ARG A 215 -7.39 7.88 -10.03
C ARG A 215 -8.66 7.39 -9.31
N TYR A 216 -8.66 7.36 -7.98
CA TYR A 216 -9.82 7.03 -7.15
C TYR A 216 -10.66 8.28 -6.97
N THR A 217 -11.78 8.36 -7.69
CA THR A 217 -12.55 9.60 -7.78
C THR A 217 -13.27 9.92 -6.46
N ARG A 218 -13.57 11.20 -6.25
CA ARG A 218 -14.42 11.66 -5.13
C ARG A 218 -15.78 10.93 -5.09
N GLN A 219 -16.32 10.57 -6.26
CA GLN A 219 -17.55 9.78 -6.37
C GLN A 219 -17.38 8.37 -5.81
N GLU A 220 -16.26 7.69 -6.12
CA GLU A 220 -15.97 6.37 -5.56
C GLU A 220 -15.71 6.44 -4.04
N ALA A 221 -15.03 7.49 -3.56
CA ALA A 221 -14.88 7.75 -2.13
C ALA A 221 -16.24 7.96 -1.44
N GLY A 222 -17.14 8.75 -2.03
CA GLY A 222 -18.50 8.94 -1.52
C GLY A 222 -19.30 7.63 -1.46
N LYS A 223 -19.19 6.77 -2.48
CA LYS A 223 -19.81 5.44 -2.47
C LYS A 223 -19.22 4.52 -1.40
N MET A 224 -17.91 4.60 -1.15
CA MET A 224 -17.26 3.87 -0.06
C MET A 224 -17.74 4.36 1.31
N ILE A 225 -17.82 5.68 1.52
CA ILE A 225 -18.37 6.28 2.74
C ILE A 225 -19.80 5.78 2.97
N ALA A 226 -20.67 5.88 1.95
CA ALA A 226 -22.06 5.42 2.05
C ALA A 226 -22.15 3.93 2.40
N ALA A 227 -21.30 3.07 1.82
CA ALA A 227 -21.27 1.66 2.14
C ALA A 227 -20.82 1.41 3.59
N ILE A 228 -19.75 2.06 4.05
CA ILE A 228 -19.30 1.94 5.45
C ILE A 228 -20.40 2.41 6.41
N ARG A 229 -21.07 3.53 6.10
CA ARG A 229 -22.20 4.05 6.87
C ARG A 229 -23.42 3.14 6.90
N SER A 230 -23.61 2.29 5.89
CA SER A 230 -24.72 1.32 5.88
C SER A 230 -24.39 0.03 6.63
N PHE A 231 -23.10 -0.20 6.95
CA PHE A 231 -22.67 -1.34 7.74
C PHE A 231 -22.82 -1.09 9.25
N PHE A 232 -22.57 0.16 9.68
CA PHE A 232 -22.75 0.63 11.05
C PHE A 232 -24.16 1.18 11.25
#